data_AF-A0A2D9L0B4-F1
#
_entry.id   AF-A0A2D9L0B4-F1
#
_cell.length_a   1.000
_cell.length_b   1.000
_cell.length_c   1.000
_cell.angle_alpha   90.00
_cell.angle_beta   90.00
_cell.angle_gamma   90.00
#
_symmetry.space_group_name_H-M   'P 1'
#
loop_
_entity.id
_entity.type
_entity.pdbx_description
1 polymer ?
#
loop_
_entity_poly.entity_id
_entity_poly.type
_entity_poly.pdbx_seq_one_letter_code
_entity_poly.pdbx_strand_id
1 'polypeptide(L)'
;MTYSFLTKLINTSLNADIESIHDMGVTVEQVEMISSLPHGDLYKLSRIYQLIDIHVDVTLLDKAISLAKNGIRNIGDVQDMDITHKLLRTLSTLSADETEIDNLTQKFEIPLRNVRELAAMTLQDTLAIARTGIVWYEITANEIKLPMALEYIIESQREAEAIKQLIVKDASWPMVHALTGMGKAAFQEMRKSLNAPKTMGGPPRRLSDDEEVLVWNAWNTSTGKYPLERCLEVSKTLNDIALRHLWPTLSAWLENESNPKVKSIA
;
A
#
# COMPACT_ATOMS: atom_id res chain seq x y z
N MET A 1 -7.49 -4.96 -12.78
CA MET A 1 -6.41 -5.92 -13.04
C MET A 1 -5.64 -6.21 -11.76
N THR A 2 -4.97 -5.23 -11.17
CA THR A 2 -4.13 -5.39 -9.96
C THR A 2 -4.85 -6.06 -8.78
N TYR A 3 -6.07 -5.63 -8.42
CA TYR A 3 -6.81 -6.26 -7.33
C TYR A 3 -7.12 -7.75 -7.57
N SER A 4 -7.47 -8.11 -8.82
CA SER A 4 -7.70 -9.51 -9.22
C SER A 4 -6.42 -10.34 -9.14
N PHE A 5 -5.28 -9.74 -9.51
CA PHE A 5 -3.96 -10.36 -9.34
C PHE A 5 -3.63 -10.61 -7.87
N LEU A 6 -3.81 -9.60 -6.99
CA LEU A 6 -3.60 -9.76 -5.55
C LEU A 6 -4.51 -10.84 -4.95
N THR A 7 -5.76 -10.93 -5.40
CA THR A 7 -6.68 -11.99 -4.95
C THR A 7 -6.24 -13.37 -5.44
N LYS A 8 -5.75 -13.47 -6.68
CA LYS A 8 -5.18 -14.71 -7.22
C LYS A 8 -3.96 -15.16 -6.42
N LEU A 9 -3.05 -14.23 -6.11
CA LEU A 9 -1.88 -14.49 -5.27
C LEU A 9 -2.26 -15.08 -3.90
N ILE A 10 -3.23 -14.46 -3.22
CA ILE A 10 -3.74 -14.96 -1.93
C ILE A 10 -4.26 -16.40 -2.09
N ASN A 11 -5.07 -16.66 -3.12
CA ASN A 11 -5.60 -18.00 -3.38
C ASN A 11 -4.52 -19.04 -3.73
N THR A 12 -3.50 -18.66 -4.51
CA THR A 12 -2.38 -19.53 -4.85
C THR A 12 -1.57 -19.91 -3.60
N SER A 13 -1.37 -18.98 -2.66
CA SER A 13 -0.68 -19.28 -1.41
C SER A 13 -1.43 -20.25 -0.51
N LEU A 14 -2.77 -20.16 -0.47
CA LEU A 14 -3.59 -21.10 0.28
C LEU A 14 -3.45 -22.55 -0.22
N ASN A 15 -3.09 -22.72 -1.49
CA ASN A 15 -2.87 -24.02 -2.11
C ASN A 15 -1.41 -24.49 -2.05
N ALA A 16 -0.51 -23.73 -1.38
CA ALA A 16 0.90 -24.06 -1.16
C ALA A 16 1.72 -24.35 -2.43
N ASP A 17 1.36 -23.74 -3.56
CA ASP A 17 2.10 -23.88 -4.82
C ASP A 17 3.27 -22.88 -4.89
N ILE A 18 4.42 -23.29 -4.34
CA ILE A 18 5.62 -22.46 -4.21
C ILE A 18 6.21 -22.09 -5.59
N GLU A 19 6.17 -23.01 -6.55
CA GLU A 19 6.65 -22.73 -7.92
C GLU A 19 5.79 -21.64 -8.57
N SER A 20 4.47 -21.72 -8.45
CA SER A 20 3.57 -20.69 -8.98
C SER A 20 3.72 -19.33 -8.29
N ILE A 21 4.12 -19.29 -7.01
CA ILE A 21 4.42 -18.03 -6.30
C ILE A 21 5.67 -17.37 -6.90
N HIS A 22 6.73 -18.14 -7.14
CA HIS A 22 7.96 -17.63 -7.76
C HIS A 22 7.72 -17.15 -9.19
N ASP A 23 6.93 -17.88 -9.98
CA ASP A 23 6.56 -17.48 -11.34
C ASP A 23 5.76 -16.17 -11.37
N MET A 24 5.03 -15.83 -10.30
CA MET A 24 4.33 -14.54 -10.19
C MET A 24 5.25 -13.39 -9.74
N GLY A 25 6.56 -13.60 -9.64
CA GLY A 25 7.54 -12.56 -9.29
C GLY A 25 7.45 -12.08 -7.84
N VAL A 26 6.95 -12.94 -6.93
CA VAL A 26 6.80 -12.60 -5.50
C VAL A 26 7.50 -13.61 -4.61
N THR A 27 7.87 -13.18 -3.41
CA THR A 27 8.38 -14.07 -2.36
C THR A 27 7.25 -14.58 -1.47
N VAL A 28 7.47 -15.72 -0.80
CA VAL A 28 6.51 -16.25 0.18
C VAL A 28 6.19 -15.22 1.26
N GLU A 29 7.20 -14.52 1.78
CA GLU A 29 7.03 -13.46 2.78
C GLU A 29 6.12 -12.32 2.29
N GLN A 30 6.27 -11.90 1.03
CA GLN A 30 5.41 -10.88 0.43
C GLN A 30 3.96 -11.35 0.32
N VAL A 31 3.74 -12.62 0.00
CA VAL A 31 2.38 -13.16 -0.09
C VAL A 31 1.74 -13.30 1.30
N GLU A 32 2.51 -13.70 2.32
CA GLU A 32 2.05 -13.69 3.71
C GLU A 32 1.68 -12.28 4.18
N MET A 33 2.52 -11.29 3.87
CA MET A 33 2.23 -9.89 4.14
C MET A 33 0.93 -9.45 3.47
N ILE A 34 0.78 -9.67 2.16
CA ILE A 34 -0.44 -9.33 1.41
C ILE A 34 -1.68 -10.01 1.99
N SER A 35 -1.58 -11.30 2.34
CA SER A 35 -2.69 -12.08 2.89
C SER A 35 -3.16 -11.60 4.26
N SER A 36 -2.26 -10.97 5.02
CA SER A 36 -2.58 -10.39 6.34
C SER A 36 -3.24 -9.00 6.26
N LEU A 37 -3.20 -8.34 5.10
CA LEU A 37 -3.72 -6.98 4.94
C LEU A 37 -5.26 -6.97 4.99
N PRO A 38 -5.87 -5.98 5.68
CA PRO A 38 -7.31 -5.78 5.61
C PRO A 38 -7.72 -5.33 4.20
N HIS A 39 -8.98 -5.58 3.83
CA HIS A 39 -9.51 -5.26 2.51
C HIS A 39 -9.26 -3.79 2.08
N GLY A 40 -9.35 -2.85 3.01
CA GLY A 40 -9.08 -1.43 2.74
C GLY A 40 -7.65 -1.17 2.27
N ASP A 41 -6.67 -1.89 2.82
CA ASP A 41 -5.26 -1.74 2.47
C ASP A 41 -4.90 -2.53 1.20
N LEU A 42 -5.53 -3.69 0.98
CA LEU A 42 -5.48 -4.38 -0.32
C LEU A 42 -6.02 -3.50 -1.45
N TYR A 43 -7.10 -2.76 -1.17
CA TYR A 43 -7.66 -1.82 -2.13
C TYR A 43 -6.69 -0.67 -2.40
N LYS A 44 -6.07 -0.07 -1.37
CA LYS A 44 -5.02 0.96 -1.55
C LYS A 44 -3.84 0.43 -2.37
N LEU A 45 -3.34 -0.75 -2.03
CA LEU A 45 -2.26 -1.42 -2.73
C LEU A 45 -2.59 -1.59 -4.22
N SER A 46 -3.82 -2.02 -4.54
CA SER A 46 -4.27 -2.20 -5.92
C SER A 46 -4.31 -0.92 -6.77
N ARG A 47 -4.30 0.26 -6.13
CA ARG A 47 -4.29 1.56 -6.82
C ARG A 47 -2.90 2.13 -7.04
N ILE A 48 -1.86 1.47 -6.52
CA ILE A 48 -0.48 1.88 -6.75
C ILE A 48 -0.12 1.62 -8.21
N TYR A 49 0.39 2.66 -8.87
CA TYR A 49 0.76 2.61 -10.27
C TYR A 49 1.90 1.61 -10.50
N GLN A 50 1.77 0.79 -11.55
CA GLN A 50 2.77 -0.20 -11.96
C GLN A 50 3.18 -1.19 -10.84
N LEU A 51 2.22 -1.60 -10.01
CA LEU A 51 2.47 -2.66 -9.03
C LEU A 51 2.69 -4.03 -9.69
N ILE A 52 2.14 -4.23 -10.89
CA ILE A 52 2.26 -5.45 -11.68
C ILE A 52 2.88 -5.13 -13.04
N ASP A 53 3.65 -6.07 -13.54
CA ASP A 53 4.15 -6.12 -14.90
C ASP A 53 3.35 -7.16 -15.69
N ILE A 54 3.15 -6.88 -16.97
CA ILE A 54 2.37 -7.73 -17.87
C ILE A 54 3.23 -7.99 -19.10
N HIS A 55 3.65 -9.23 -19.28
CA HIS A 55 4.31 -9.69 -20.48
C HIS A 55 3.29 -10.35 -21.40
N VAL A 56 3.37 -10.07 -22.71
CA VAL A 56 2.45 -10.59 -23.71
C VAL A 56 3.20 -11.53 -24.63
N ASP A 57 2.77 -12.80 -24.65
CA ASP A 57 3.20 -13.75 -25.66
C ASP A 57 2.39 -13.49 -26.94
N VAL A 58 3.00 -12.77 -27.87
CA VAL A 58 2.40 -12.40 -29.15
C VAL A 58 2.03 -13.63 -29.98
N THR A 59 2.79 -14.73 -29.89
CA THR A 59 2.53 -15.95 -30.66
C THR A 59 1.26 -16.66 -30.18
N LEU A 60 1.06 -16.69 -28.85
CA LEU A 60 -0.15 -17.23 -28.24
C LEU A 60 -1.34 -16.31 -28.45
N LEU A 61 -1.13 -14.98 -28.44
CA LEU A 61 -2.16 -14.00 -28.77
C LEU A 61 -2.67 -14.18 -30.21
N ASP A 62 -1.76 -14.29 -31.18
CA ASP A 62 -2.10 -14.57 -32.59
C ASP A 62 -2.89 -15.87 -32.74
N LYS A 63 -2.46 -16.93 -32.04
CA LYS A 63 -3.16 -18.21 -32.02
C LYS A 63 -4.57 -18.06 -31.47
N ALA A 64 -4.75 -17.35 -30.36
CA ALA A 64 -6.05 -17.12 -29.73
C ALA A 64 -6.98 -16.31 -30.65
N ILE A 65 -6.48 -15.26 -31.29
CA ILE A 65 -7.25 -14.45 -32.26
C ILE A 65 -7.69 -15.29 -33.46
N SER A 66 -6.77 -16.09 -34.03
CA SER A 66 -7.06 -16.96 -35.17
C SER A 66 -8.14 -18.00 -34.85
N LEU A 67 -8.05 -18.66 -33.69
CA LEU A 67 -9.03 -19.63 -33.25
C LEU A 67 -10.41 -19.01 -33.02
N ALA A 68 -10.45 -17.81 -32.41
CA ALA A 68 -11.68 -17.07 -32.19
C ALA A 68 -12.37 -16.70 -33.51
N LYS A 69 -11.60 -16.25 -34.52
CA LYS A 69 -12.11 -15.95 -35.88
C LYS A 69 -12.69 -17.17 -36.58
N ASN A 70 -12.12 -18.35 -36.32
CA ASN A 70 -12.62 -19.63 -36.83
C ASN A 70 -13.81 -20.18 -36.01
N GLY A 71 -14.31 -19.43 -35.02
CA GLY A 71 -15.44 -19.82 -34.19
C GLY A 71 -15.12 -20.91 -33.15
N ILE A 72 -13.84 -21.25 -32.97
CA ILE A 72 -13.40 -22.30 -32.06
C ILE A 72 -13.37 -21.76 -30.63
N ARG A 73 -13.94 -22.52 -29.69
CA ARG A 73 -14.08 -22.17 -28.27
C ARG A 73 -13.59 -23.34 -27.41
N ASN A 74 -13.15 -23.04 -26.18
CA ASN A 74 -12.75 -23.99 -25.14
C ASN A 74 -11.60 -24.94 -25.55
N ILE A 75 -10.50 -24.38 -26.07
CA ILE A 75 -9.28 -25.16 -26.34
C ILE A 75 -8.39 -25.24 -25.09
N GLY A 76 -8.28 -24.15 -24.34
CA GLY A 76 -7.47 -24.12 -23.12
C GLY A 76 -8.22 -24.60 -21.88
N ASP A 77 -7.45 -24.90 -20.84
CA ASP A 77 -7.93 -25.50 -19.59
C ASP A 77 -8.52 -24.47 -18.60
N VAL A 78 -8.44 -23.18 -18.90
CA VAL A 78 -8.88 -22.11 -17.99
C VAL A 78 -10.35 -21.79 -18.22
N GLN A 79 -11.19 -22.14 -17.24
CA GLN A 79 -12.64 -21.89 -17.29
C GLN A 79 -13.03 -20.44 -17.00
N ASP A 80 -12.32 -19.76 -16.08
CA ASP A 80 -12.54 -18.35 -15.77
C ASP A 80 -11.47 -17.46 -16.42
N MET A 81 -11.89 -16.75 -17.46
CA MET A 81 -11.05 -15.89 -18.28
C MET A 81 -11.35 -14.39 -18.04
N ASP A 82 -11.84 -14.01 -16.86
CA ASP A 82 -12.16 -12.62 -16.52
C ASP A 82 -10.93 -11.69 -16.62
N ILE A 83 -9.76 -12.13 -16.15
CA ILE A 83 -8.50 -11.38 -16.28
C ILE A 83 -8.14 -11.20 -17.76
N THR A 84 -8.23 -12.26 -18.55
CA THR A 84 -7.97 -12.23 -19.99
C THR A 84 -8.90 -11.27 -20.71
N HIS A 85 -10.19 -11.32 -20.41
CA HIS A 85 -11.19 -10.45 -21.00
C HIS A 85 -10.97 -8.98 -20.61
N LYS A 86 -10.66 -8.70 -19.34
CA LYS A 86 -10.33 -7.35 -18.86
C LYS A 86 -9.06 -6.81 -19.53
N LEU A 87 -8.03 -7.66 -19.69
CA LEU A 87 -6.79 -7.26 -20.35
C LEU A 87 -7.02 -6.99 -21.84
N LEU A 88 -7.69 -7.88 -22.57
CA LEU A 88 -8.04 -7.67 -23.98
C LEU A 88 -8.84 -6.39 -24.19
N ARG A 89 -9.85 -6.14 -23.34
CA ARG A 89 -10.63 -4.92 -23.42
C ARG A 89 -9.76 -3.68 -23.21
N THR A 90 -8.82 -3.74 -22.27
CA THR A 90 -7.88 -2.63 -22.00
C THR A 90 -6.96 -2.42 -23.21
N LEU A 91 -6.34 -3.48 -23.72
CA LEU A 91 -5.46 -3.40 -24.89
C LEU A 91 -6.20 -2.91 -26.14
N SER A 92 -7.43 -3.39 -26.39
CA SER A 92 -8.26 -2.93 -27.50
C SER A 92 -8.59 -1.44 -27.38
N THR A 93 -8.93 -0.98 -26.17
CA THR A 93 -9.18 0.45 -25.90
C THR A 93 -7.93 1.29 -26.14
N LEU A 94 -6.78 0.87 -25.60
CA LEU A 94 -5.50 1.57 -25.81
C LEU A 94 -5.09 1.55 -27.28
N SER A 95 -5.33 0.45 -28.00
CA SER A 95 -4.96 0.32 -29.42
C SER A 95 -5.75 1.25 -30.33
N ALA A 96 -6.95 1.67 -29.90
CA ALA A 96 -7.78 2.62 -30.63
C ALA A 96 -7.33 4.08 -30.45
N ASP A 97 -6.44 4.36 -29.49
CA ASP A 97 -5.85 5.68 -29.28
C ASP A 97 -4.50 5.79 -30.00
N GLU A 98 -4.40 6.72 -30.96
CA GLU A 98 -3.19 6.94 -31.76
C GLU A 98 -1.97 7.30 -30.90
N THR A 99 -2.18 7.92 -29.73
CA THR A 99 -1.09 8.33 -28.83
C THR A 99 -0.51 7.17 -28.01
N GLU A 100 -1.23 6.06 -27.91
CA GLU A 100 -0.84 4.88 -27.12
C GLU A 100 -0.21 3.77 -27.97
N ILE A 101 -0.21 3.91 -29.31
CA ILE A 101 0.39 2.92 -30.23
C ILE A 101 1.88 2.69 -29.93
N ASP A 102 2.62 3.77 -29.70
CA ASP A 102 4.05 3.69 -29.37
C ASP A 102 4.27 3.00 -28.02
N ASN A 103 3.40 3.28 -27.04
CA ASN A 103 3.44 2.63 -25.72
C ASN A 103 3.14 1.13 -25.83
N LEU A 104 2.14 0.73 -26.63
CA LEU A 104 1.80 -0.68 -26.83
C LEU A 104 2.90 -1.48 -27.53
N THR A 105 3.55 -0.86 -28.52
CA THR A 105 4.64 -1.50 -29.27
C THR A 105 5.94 -1.57 -28.46
N GLN A 106 6.23 -0.57 -27.63
CA GLN A 106 7.46 -0.55 -26.82
C GLN A 106 7.32 -1.29 -25.49
N LYS A 107 6.21 -1.09 -24.78
CA LYS A 107 6.04 -1.63 -23.41
C LYS A 107 5.54 -3.07 -23.39
N PHE A 108 4.61 -3.41 -24.28
CA PHE A 108 4.04 -4.75 -24.36
C PHE A 108 4.64 -5.58 -25.50
N GLU A 109 5.58 -5.00 -26.27
CA GLU A 109 6.23 -5.63 -27.43
C GLU A 109 5.23 -6.17 -28.48
N ILE A 110 4.03 -5.58 -28.52
CA ILE A 110 2.97 -6.00 -29.44
C ILE A 110 3.27 -5.42 -30.83
N PRO A 111 3.39 -6.23 -31.90
CA PRO A 111 3.64 -5.72 -33.24
C PRO A 111 2.54 -4.79 -33.72
N LEU A 112 2.89 -3.78 -34.53
CA LEU A 112 1.93 -2.79 -35.06
C LEU A 112 0.73 -3.44 -35.78
N ARG A 113 0.96 -4.58 -36.45
CA ARG A 113 -0.12 -5.36 -37.08
C ARG A 113 -1.18 -5.77 -36.04
N ASN A 114 -0.75 -6.29 -34.91
CA ASN A 114 -1.61 -6.77 -33.82
C ASN A 114 -2.28 -5.60 -33.11
N VAL A 115 -1.59 -4.47 -32.93
CA VAL A 115 -2.20 -3.25 -32.39
C VAL A 115 -3.38 -2.82 -33.27
N ARG A 116 -3.20 -2.76 -34.59
CA ARG A 116 -4.30 -2.42 -35.53
C ARG A 116 -5.45 -3.43 -35.47
N GLU A 117 -5.14 -4.70 -35.32
CA GLU A 117 -6.14 -5.75 -35.19
C GLU A 117 -6.93 -5.62 -33.89
N LEU A 118 -6.26 -5.34 -32.77
CA LEU A 118 -6.87 -5.06 -31.47
C LEU A 118 -7.74 -3.79 -31.48
N ALA A 119 -7.32 -2.75 -32.19
CA ALA A 119 -8.07 -1.50 -32.35
C ALA A 119 -9.42 -1.70 -33.07
N ALA A 120 -9.49 -2.70 -33.97
CA ALA A 120 -10.69 -3.03 -34.72
C ALA A 120 -11.64 -4.00 -33.99
N MET A 121 -11.26 -4.51 -32.82
CA MET A 121 -12.06 -5.50 -32.10
C MET A 121 -13.30 -4.90 -31.45
N THR A 122 -14.40 -5.63 -31.55
CA THR A 122 -15.63 -5.38 -30.79
C THR A 122 -15.59 -6.11 -29.44
N LEU A 123 -16.53 -5.76 -28.55
CA LEU A 123 -16.74 -6.50 -27.30
C LEU A 123 -17.04 -8.00 -27.54
N GLN A 124 -17.68 -8.35 -28.66
CA GLN A 124 -17.95 -9.74 -29.00
C GLN A 124 -16.66 -10.48 -29.39
N ASP A 125 -15.74 -9.81 -30.07
CA ASP A 125 -14.45 -10.37 -30.45
C ASP A 125 -13.58 -10.62 -29.22
N THR A 126 -13.51 -9.67 -28.29
CA THR A 126 -12.76 -9.84 -27.03
C THR A 126 -13.32 -11.00 -26.19
N LEU A 127 -14.65 -11.17 -26.16
CA LEU A 127 -15.29 -12.31 -25.50
C LEU A 127 -15.03 -13.63 -26.23
N ALA A 128 -15.03 -13.64 -27.56
CA ALA A 128 -14.73 -14.83 -28.35
C ALA A 128 -13.28 -15.31 -28.12
N ILE A 129 -12.32 -14.39 -28.05
CA ILE A 129 -10.92 -14.69 -27.73
C ILE A 129 -10.81 -15.21 -26.30
N ALA A 130 -11.44 -14.57 -25.32
CA ALA A 130 -11.44 -15.06 -23.93
C ALA A 130 -12.00 -16.49 -23.83
N ARG A 131 -13.05 -16.81 -24.61
CA ARG A 131 -13.64 -18.15 -24.69
C ARG A 131 -12.75 -19.21 -25.34
N THR A 132 -11.62 -18.86 -25.93
CA THR A 132 -10.66 -19.87 -26.41
C THR A 132 -9.96 -20.59 -25.25
N GLY A 133 -9.91 -19.98 -24.06
CA GLY A 133 -9.22 -20.53 -22.89
C GLY A 133 -7.69 -20.40 -22.95
N ILE A 134 -7.13 -19.77 -23.98
CA ILE A 134 -5.69 -19.59 -24.14
C ILE A 134 -5.23 -18.37 -23.35
N VAL A 135 -4.31 -18.59 -22.40
CA VAL A 135 -3.59 -17.53 -21.71
C VAL A 135 -2.37 -17.15 -22.56
N TRP A 136 -2.32 -15.90 -23.01
CA TRP A 136 -1.28 -15.34 -23.90
C TRP A 136 -0.49 -14.23 -23.20
N TYR A 137 -0.56 -14.19 -21.87
CA TYR A 137 0.10 -13.19 -21.06
C TYR A 137 0.59 -13.81 -19.76
N GLU A 138 1.62 -13.19 -19.21
CA GLU A 138 2.14 -13.45 -17.88
C GLU A 138 1.97 -12.18 -17.05
N ILE A 139 1.48 -12.32 -15.82
CA ILE A 139 1.38 -11.19 -14.88
C ILE A 139 2.28 -11.50 -13.72
N THR A 140 3.28 -10.66 -13.53
CA THR A 140 4.22 -10.72 -12.42
C THR A 140 4.08 -9.49 -11.55
N ALA A 141 4.47 -9.58 -10.29
CA ALA A 141 4.65 -8.41 -9.46
C ALA A 141 5.91 -7.65 -9.92
N ASN A 142 5.82 -6.32 -9.87
CA ASN A 142 7.00 -5.51 -10.13
C ASN A 142 7.96 -5.61 -8.94
N GLU A 143 9.18 -6.11 -9.21
CA GLU A 143 10.18 -6.44 -8.19
C GLU A 143 10.60 -5.25 -7.31
N ILE A 144 10.47 -4.02 -7.81
CA ILE A 144 10.85 -2.80 -7.09
C ILE A 144 9.62 -2.17 -6.44
N LYS A 145 8.52 -2.03 -7.20
CA LYS A 145 7.33 -1.32 -6.74
C LYS A 145 6.57 -2.09 -5.68
N LEU A 146 6.51 -3.42 -5.76
CA LEU A 146 5.77 -4.20 -4.77
C LEU A 146 6.39 -4.09 -3.36
N PRO A 147 7.70 -4.32 -3.14
CA PRO A 147 8.31 -4.13 -1.82
C PRO A 147 8.10 -2.72 -1.26
N MET A 148 8.34 -1.69 -2.08
CA MET A 148 8.16 -0.30 -1.67
C MET A 148 6.70 0.00 -1.27
N ALA A 149 5.75 -0.55 -2.02
CA ALA A 149 4.33 -0.39 -1.74
C ALA A 149 3.91 -1.08 -0.44
N LEU A 150 4.41 -2.30 -0.21
CA LEU A 150 4.16 -3.04 1.03
C LEU A 150 4.75 -2.32 2.24
N GLU A 151 6.00 -1.85 2.13
CA GLU A 151 6.65 -1.07 3.19
C GLU A 151 5.85 0.21 3.51
N TYR A 152 5.42 0.94 2.49
CA TYR A 152 4.58 2.13 2.67
C TYR A 152 3.26 1.82 3.39
N ILE A 153 2.57 0.73 3.03
CA ILE A 153 1.32 0.34 3.69
C ILE A 153 1.56 -0.04 5.15
N ILE A 154 2.62 -0.82 5.43
CA ILE A 154 2.98 -1.23 6.79
C ILE A 154 3.34 -0.01 7.64
N GLU A 155 4.13 0.92 7.09
CA GLU A 155 4.51 2.13 7.81
C GLU A 155 3.30 3.03 8.08
N SER A 156 2.39 3.16 7.11
CA SER A 156 1.13 3.89 7.31
C SER A 156 0.25 3.24 8.39
N GLN A 157 0.22 1.91 8.50
CA GLN A 157 -0.47 1.21 9.58
C GLN A 157 0.19 1.46 10.94
N ARG A 158 1.52 1.40 11.01
CA ARG A 158 2.28 1.71 12.23
C ARG A 158 2.04 3.13 12.70
N GLU A 159 2.07 4.10 11.80
CA GLU A 159 1.77 5.50 12.10
C GLU A 159 0.34 5.66 12.62
N ALA A 160 -0.65 5.07 11.93
CA ALA A 160 -2.05 5.12 12.34
C ALA A 160 -2.25 4.50 13.74
N GLU A 161 -1.57 3.40 14.05
CA GLU A 161 -1.63 2.76 15.36
C GLU A 161 -0.93 3.59 16.45
N ALA A 162 0.23 4.17 16.14
CA ALA A 162 0.94 5.08 17.04
C ALA A 162 0.06 6.28 17.43
N ILE A 163 -0.65 6.88 16.45
CA ILE A 163 -1.59 7.98 16.70
C ILE A 163 -2.71 7.55 17.66
N LYS A 164 -3.32 6.37 17.44
CA LYS A 164 -4.37 5.86 18.34
C LYS A 164 -3.83 5.70 19.76
N GLN A 165 -2.64 5.12 19.91
CA GLN A 165 -2.00 4.95 21.22
C GLN A 165 -1.75 6.29 21.92
N LEU A 166 -1.27 7.31 21.19
CA LEU A 166 -1.10 8.65 21.74
C LEU A 166 -2.44 9.21 22.25
N ILE A 167 -3.52 9.07 21.48
CA ILE A 167 -4.86 9.56 21.85
C ILE A 167 -5.39 8.83 23.09
N VAL A 168 -5.22 7.50 23.16
CA VAL A 168 -5.60 6.70 24.33
C VAL A 168 -4.83 7.14 25.59
N LYS A 169 -3.56 7.51 25.43
CA LYS A 169 -2.70 8.09 26.48
C LYS A 169 -2.96 9.58 26.77
N ASP A 170 -4.12 10.07 26.35
CA ASP A 170 -4.58 11.46 26.55
C ASP A 170 -3.60 12.51 25.99
N ALA A 171 -3.06 12.24 24.80
CA ALA A 171 -2.38 13.26 24.01
C ALA A 171 -3.33 14.42 23.68
N SER A 172 -2.77 15.63 23.69
CA SER A 172 -3.50 16.85 23.34
C SER A 172 -3.61 17.00 21.82
N TRP A 173 -4.63 17.71 21.33
CA TRP A 173 -4.72 18.03 19.90
C TRP A 173 -3.47 18.76 19.37
N PRO A 174 -2.91 19.78 20.07
CA PRO A 174 -1.68 20.43 19.63
C PRO A 174 -0.51 19.46 19.41
N MET A 175 -0.38 18.46 20.28
CA MET A 175 0.63 17.41 20.15
C MET A 175 0.43 16.58 18.88
N VAL A 176 -0.76 16.02 18.70
CA VAL A 176 -1.04 15.17 17.52
C VAL A 176 -0.92 15.99 16.24
N HIS A 177 -1.40 17.24 16.22
CA HIS A 177 -1.27 18.13 15.08
C HIS A 177 0.20 18.44 14.75
N ALA A 178 1.04 18.71 15.75
CA ALA A 178 2.46 18.98 15.53
C ALA A 178 3.21 17.76 14.98
N LEU A 179 2.83 16.56 15.42
CA LEU A 179 3.51 15.32 15.02
C LEU A 179 3.04 14.77 13.67
N THR A 180 1.79 15.02 13.26
CA THR A 180 1.19 14.36 12.08
C THR A 180 0.45 15.29 11.12
N GLY A 181 0.27 16.57 11.49
CA GLY A 181 -0.58 17.50 10.73
C GLY A 181 -2.08 17.22 10.84
N MET A 182 -2.52 16.31 11.72
CA MET A 182 -3.93 15.94 11.85
C MET A 182 -4.82 17.14 12.24
N GLY A 183 -5.83 17.39 11.42
CA GLY A 183 -6.84 18.41 11.67
C GLY A 183 -7.68 18.16 12.93
N LYS A 184 -8.18 19.25 13.54
CA LYS A 184 -8.95 19.19 14.79
C LYS A 184 -10.22 18.33 14.72
N ALA A 185 -10.94 18.38 13.59
CA ALA A 185 -12.15 17.59 13.40
C ALA A 185 -11.85 16.07 13.41
N ALA A 186 -10.85 15.64 12.62
CA ALA A 186 -10.41 14.25 12.56
C ALA A 186 -9.92 13.75 13.93
N PHE A 187 -9.16 14.58 14.66
CA PHE A 187 -8.74 14.25 16.02
C PHE A 187 -9.93 14.04 16.97
N GLN A 188 -10.93 14.94 16.94
CA GLN A 188 -12.12 14.82 17.79
C GLN A 188 -12.96 13.59 17.45
N GLU A 189 -13.08 13.25 16.17
CA GLU A 189 -13.76 12.03 15.72
C GLU A 189 -13.03 10.77 16.19
N MET A 190 -11.71 10.71 15.98
CA MET A 190 -10.89 9.58 16.43
C MET A 190 -10.91 9.40 17.94
N ARG A 191 -10.90 10.51 18.69
CA ARG A 191 -11.02 10.47 20.16
C ARG A 191 -12.35 9.87 20.61
N LYS A 192 -13.45 10.20 19.91
CA LYS A 192 -14.78 9.63 20.17
C LYS A 192 -14.81 8.15 19.82
N SER A 193 -14.29 7.74 18.66
CA SER A 193 -14.31 6.34 18.24
C SER A 193 -13.49 5.43 19.16
N LEU A 194 -12.41 5.94 19.75
CA LEU A 194 -11.57 5.22 20.70
C LEU A 194 -12.12 5.19 22.13
N ASN A 195 -13.28 5.83 22.40
CA ASN A 195 -13.79 6.04 23.76
C ASN A 195 -12.72 6.59 24.72
N ALA A 196 -11.85 7.48 24.22
CA ALA A 196 -10.72 7.97 24.98
C ALA A 196 -11.20 8.77 26.22
N PRO A 197 -10.42 8.80 27.31
CA PRO A 197 -10.82 9.45 28.55
C PRO A 197 -11.26 10.91 28.32
N LYS A 198 -12.24 11.40 29.09
CA LYS A 198 -12.57 12.84 29.04
C LYS A 198 -11.36 13.63 29.55
N THR A 199 -10.85 14.56 28.74
CA THR A 199 -9.79 15.48 29.19
C THR A 199 -10.33 16.30 30.34
N MET A 200 -9.84 16.04 31.55
CA MET A 200 -10.02 16.93 32.70
C MET A 200 -9.37 18.27 32.33
N GLY A 201 -10.18 19.30 32.07
CA GLY A 201 -9.70 20.62 31.65
C GLY A 201 -8.73 21.20 32.67
N GLY A 202 -7.64 21.81 32.19
CA GLY A 202 -6.62 22.43 33.02
C GLY A 202 -5.29 22.57 32.25
N PRO A 203 -4.40 23.47 32.69
CA PRO A 203 -3.07 23.58 32.09
C PRO A 203 -2.25 22.31 32.34
N PRO A 204 -1.23 22.03 31.50
CA PRO A 204 -0.27 20.98 31.78
C PRO A 204 0.32 21.10 33.19
N ARG A 205 0.31 19.99 33.96
CA ARG A 205 1.01 19.88 35.24
C ARG A 205 2.52 19.98 34.99
N ARG A 206 3.24 20.60 35.92
CA ARG A 206 4.70 20.55 35.98
C ARG A 206 5.16 19.19 36.51
N LEU A 207 6.18 18.62 35.86
CA LEU A 207 6.81 17.38 36.30
C LEU A 207 7.65 17.62 37.56
N SER A 208 7.80 16.58 38.40
CA SER A 208 8.81 16.60 39.45
C SER A 208 10.21 16.37 38.88
N ASP A 209 11.24 16.74 39.64
CA ASP A 209 12.64 16.54 39.22
C ASP A 209 12.94 15.06 38.90
N ASP A 210 12.43 14.13 39.71
CA ASP A 210 12.56 12.68 39.46
C ASP A 210 11.84 12.24 38.18
N GLU A 211 10.64 12.78 37.92
CA GLU A 211 9.89 12.52 36.68
C GLU A 211 10.66 13.05 35.47
N GLU A 212 11.21 14.28 35.54
CA GLU A 212 12.00 14.87 34.45
C GLU A 212 13.23 14.03 34.10
N VAL A 213 13.95 13.50 35.10
CA VAL A 213 15.08 12.59 34.88
C VAL A 213 14.64 11.31 34.17
N LEU A 214 13.50 10.73 34.56
CA LEU A 214 12.95 9.54 33.91
C LEU A 214 12.53 9.81 32.46
N VAL A 215 11.84 10.94 32.20
CA VAL A 215 11.47 11.36 30.84
C VAL A 215 12.72 11.55 29.98
N TRP A 216 13.74 12.23 30.51
CA TRP A 216 14.98 12.49 29.77
C TRP A 216 15.73 11.19 29.42
N ASN A 217 15.83 10.26 30.37
CA ASN A 217 16.46 8.97 30.12
C ASN A 217 15.71 8.17 29.05
N ALA A 218 14.38 8.13 29.10
CA ALA A 218 13.54 7.49 28.07
C ALA A 218 13.65 8.18 26.70
N TRP A 219 13.79 9.50 26.69
CA TRP A 219 13.97 10.29 25.48
C TRP A 219 15.31 10.01 24.79
N ASN A 220 16.38 9.86 25.57
CA ASN A 220 17.71 9.56 25.06
C ASN A 220 17.84 8.11 24.58
N THR A 221 17.26 7.14 25.29
CA THR A 221 17.28 5.73 24.86
C THR A 221 16.45 5.48 23.60
N SER A 222 15.53 6.40 23.27
CA SER A 222 14.72 6.35 22.05
C SER A 222 15.29 7.18 20.88
N THR A 223 16.55 7.63 20.99
CA THR A 223 17.24 8.34 19.90
C THR A 223 17.25 7.51 18.61
N GLY A 224 16.94 8.14 17.47
CA GLY A 224 16.88 7.50 16.16
C GLY A 224 15.53 6.89 15.79
N LYS A 225 14.57 6.81 16.73
CA LYS A 225 13.17 6.45 16.43
C LYS A 225 12.40 7.64 15.88
N TYR A 226 11.28 7.37 15.21
CA TYR A 226 10.37 8.41 14.74
C TYR A 226 9.73 9.21 15.89
N PRO A 227 9.40 10.51 15.71
CA PRO A 227 8.88 11.37 16.77
C PRO A 227 7.67 10.79 17.53
N LEU A 228 6.73 10.14 16.82
CA LEU A 228 5.55 9.50 17.42
C LEU A 228 5.96 8.36 18.38
N GLU A 229 6.87 7.50 17.94
CA GLU A 229 7.36 6.35 18.72
C GLU A 229 8.13 6.80 19.97
N ARG A 230 8.92 7.87 19.85
CA ARG A 230 9.64 8.45 21.00
C ARG A 230 8.68 8.95 22.07
N CYS A 231 7.64 9.67 21.66
CA CYS A 231 6.61 10.14 22.58
C CYS A 231 5.90 8.96 23.28
N LEU A 232 5.64 7.88 22.56
CA LEU A 232 5.06 6.66 23.13
C LEU A 232 6.01 5.96 24.10
N GLU A 233 7.30 5.91 23.80
CA GLU A 233 8.31 5.30 24.68
C GLU A 233 8.38 6.05 26.02
N VAL A 234 8.44 7.38 25.99
CA VAL A 234 8.37 8.22 27.20
C VAL A 234 7.09 7.95 27.99
N SER A 235 5.94 7.84 27.30
CA SER A 235 4.67 7.57 27.96
C SER A 235 4.62 6.20 28.65
N LYS A 236 5.34 5.20 28.15
CA LYS A 236 5.43 3.87 28.81
C LYS A 236 6.18 3.94 30.13
N THR A 237 7.23 4.77 30.22
CA THR A 237 8.03 4.94 31.43
C THR A 237 7.23 5.61 32.55
N LEU A 238 6.35 6.56 32.20
CA LEU A 238 5.48 7.27 33.13
C LEU A 238 4.02 6.98 32.84
N ASN A 239 3.62 5.71 33.03
CA ASN A 239 2.31 5.18 32.64
C ASN A 239 1.11 5.94 33.25
N ASP A 240 1.30 6.57 34.41
CA ASP A 240 0.27 7.30 35.14
C ASP A 240 0.13 8.77 34.71
N ILE A 241 1.04 9.27 33.87
CA ILE A 241 1.05 10.67 33.41
C ILE A 241 0.49 10.75 31.99
N ALA A 242 -0.58 11.53 31.84
CA ALA A 242 -1.15 11.83 30.53
C ALA A 242 -0.15 12.58 29.64
N LEU A 243 -0.08 12.21 28.36
CA LEU A 243 0.85 12.81 27.38
C LEU A 243 0.71 14.33 27.23
N ARG A 244 -0.48 14.88 27.44
CA ARG A 244 -0.70 16.34 27.47
C ARG A 244 0.18 17.07 28.50
N HIS A 245 0.58 16.41 29.58
CA HIS A 245 1.43 16.96 30.63
C HIS A 245 2.91 16.89 30.25
N LEU A 246 3.29 15.88 29.46
CA LEU A 246 4.64 15.68 28.97
C LEU A 246 4.94 16.56 27.73
N TRP A 247 3.91 16.90 26.95
CA TRP A 247 4.07 17.57 25.67
C TRP A 247 4.89 18.87 25.69
N PRO A 248 4.73 19.81 26.64
CA PRO A 248 5.56 21.03 26.67
C PRO A 248 7.06 20.72 26.68
N THR A 249 7.49 19.78 27.51
CA THR A 249 8.88 19.34 27.61
C THR A 249 9.34 18.64 26.32
N LEU A 250 8.53 17.70 25.82
CA LEU A 250 8.86 16.94 24.60
C LEU A 250 8.94 17.84 23.35
N SER A 251 8.03 18.80 23.23
CA SER A 251 8.00 19.74 22.11
C SER A 251 9.26 20.61 22.06
N ALA A 252 9.73 21.10 23.22
CA ALA A 252 10.97 21.87 23.30
C ALA A 252 12.19 21.02 22.88
N TRP A 253 12.24 19.75 23.26
CA TRP A 253 13.32 18.86 22.84
C TRP A 253 13.28 18.52 21.35
N LEU A 254 12.09 18.31 20.78
CA LEU A 254 11.91 18.12 19.34
C LEU A 254 12.37 19.36 18.55
N GLU A 255 12.04 20.56 19.02
CA GLU A 255 12.47 21.81 18.40
C GLU A 255 14.00 21.99 18.47
N ASN A 256 14.61 21.66 19.61
CA ASN A 256 16.07 21.75 19.79
C ASN A 256 16.85 20.74 18.93
N GLU A 257 16.29 19.56 18.68
CA GLU A 257 16.90 18.57 17.79
C GLU A 257 16.75 18.94 16.31
N SER A 258 15.62 19.56 15.94
CA SER A 258 15.33 20.01 14.58
C SER A 258 16.13 21.25 14.18
N ASN A 259 16.76 21.94 15.13
CA ASN A 259 17.43 23.22 14.92
C ASN A 259 18.94 23.09 15.25
N PRO A 260 19.82 22.78 14.28
CA PRO A 260 21.24 22.49 14.54
C PRO A 260 22.07 23.69 15.04
N LYS A 261 21.48 24.88 15.18
CA LYS A 261 22.16 26.11 15.62
C LYS A 261 22.35 26.22 17.15
N VAL A 262 21.83 25.29 17.95
CA VAL A 262 21.94 25.34 19.43
C VAL A 262 23.04 24.43 19.99
N LYS A 263 23.71 23.62 19.15
CA LYS A 263 24.85 22.78 19.61
C LYS A 263 26.18 23.52 19.83
N SER A 264 26.24 24.83 19.58
CA SER A 264 27.39 25.66 20.00
C SER A 264 26.94 26.55 21.15
N ILE A 265 27.15 26.09 22.37
CA ILE A 265 27.49 26.82 23.62
C ILE A 265 27.08 25.90 24.77
N ALA A 266 28.02 25.03 25.15
CA ALA A 266 28.29 24.60 26.51
C ALA A 266 29.71 24.03 26.52
#